data_AF-A0A7Y2UDG8-F1
#
_entry.id   AF-A0A7Y2UDG8-F1
#
_cell.length_a   1.000
_cell.length_b   1.000
_cell.length_c   1.000
_cell.angle_alpha   90.00
_cell.angle_beta   90.00
_cell.angle_gamma   90.00
#
_symmetry.space_group_name_H-M   'P 1'
#
loop_
_entity.id
_entity.type
_entity.pdbx_description
1 polymer ?
#
loop_
_entity_poly.entity_id
_entity_poly.type
_entity_poly.pdbx_seq_one_letter_code
_entity_poly.pdbx_strand_id
1 'polypeptide(L)'
;MNAQILILFLVLVADVSTALGVVYTRHQTRQLAVELSALEARQDEGLAEWSRLQIEQGWLADASHIETKAREVLQMQQPDETHILVVRP
;
A
#
# COMPACT_ATOMS: atom_id res chain seq x y z
N MET A 1 60.37 15.95 11.38
CA MET A 1 59.47 16.55 12.37
C MET A 1 58.25 17.21 11.72
N ASN A 2 58.39 18.15 10.78
CA ASN A 2 57.26 18.86 10.15
C ASN A 2 56.30 17.95 9.36
N ALA A 3 56.82 16.96 8.62
CA ALA A 3 55.98 16.02 7.85
C ALA A 3 55.13 15.10 8.74
N GLN A 4 55.65 14.68 9.90
CA GLN A 4 54.91 13.84 10.84
C GLN A 4 53.74 14.61 11.47
N ILE A 5 53.94 15.88 11.82
CA ILE A 5 52.88 16.75 12.33
C ILE A 5 51.80 16.96 11.28
N LEU A 6 52.19 17.16 10.01
CA LEU A 6 51.25 17.35 8.91
C LEU A 6 50.42 16.09 8.64
N ILE A 7 51.03 14.91 8.70
CA ILE A 7 50.31 13.62 8.59
C ILE A 7 49.34 13.43 9.77
N LEU A 8 49.78 13.70 11.00
CA LEU A 8 48.91 13.58 12.19
C LEU A 8 47.71 14.52 12.10
N PHE A 9 47.92 15.75 11.64
CA PHE A 9 46.83 16.71 11.43
C PHE A 9 45.85 16.22 10.36
N LEU A 10 46.34 15.68 9.25
CA LEU A 10 45.51 15.14 8.17
C LEU A 10 44.67 13.95 8.66
N VAL A 11 45.27 13.04 9.41
CA VAL A 11 44.56 11.90 10.03
C VAL A 11 43.49 12.38 11.01
N LEU A 12 43.81 13.37 11.85
CA LEU A 12 42.85 13.95 12.79
C LEU A 12 41.64 14.55 12.05
N VAL A 13 41.89 15.32 11.00
CA VAL A 13 40.82 15.91 10.17
C VAL A 13 39.98 14.81 9.50
N ALA A 14 40.63 13.77 8.96
CA ALA A 14 39.93 12.64 8.34
C ALA A 14 39.05 11.89 9.35
N ASP A 15 39.55 11.64 10.56
CA ASP A 15 38.83 10.94 11.63
C ASP A 15 37.61 11.74 12.09
N VAL A 16 37.79 13.02 12.39
CA VAL A 16 36.69 13.93 12.79
C VAL A 16 35.64 14.04 11.68
N SER A 17 36.07 14.18 10.42
CA SER A 17 35.16 14.24 9.27
C SER A 17 34.36 12.95 9.12
N THR A 18 35.00 11.80 9.34
CA THR A 18 34.33 10.49 9.28
C THR A 18 33.33 10.34 10.42
N ALA A 19 33.69 10.72 11.65
CA ALA A 19 32.80 10.68 12.79
C ALA A 19 31.54 11.54 12.57
N LEU A 20 31.71 12.77 12.07
CA LEU A 20 30.59 13.63 11.70
C LEU A 20 29.74 13.03 10.58
N GLY A 21 30.38 12.45 9.56
CA GLY A 21 29.70 11.74 8.47
C GLY A 21 28.82 10.59 8.97
N VAL A 22 29.32 9.79 9.92
CA VAL A 22 28.55 8.68 10.53
C VAL A 22 27.35 9.21 11.31
N VAL A 23 27.52 10.27 12.09
CA VAL A 23 26.41 10.86 12.85
C VAL A 23 25.35 11.44 11.91
N TYR A 24 25.78 12.14 10.86
CA TYR A 24 24.89 12.73 9.86
C TYR A 24 24.09 11.66 9.11
N THR A 25 24.78 10.64 8.58
CA THR A 25 24.12 9.53 7.86
C THR A 25 23.14 8.81 8.78
N ARG A 26 23.50 8.52 10.03
CA ARG A 26 22.59 7.91 11.00
C ARG A 26 21.36 8.77 11.28
N HIS A 27 21.52 10.09 11.34
CA HIS A 27 20.39 11.01 11.53
C HIS A 27 19.46 11.01 10.31
N GLN A 28 20.01 11.09 9.10
CA GLN A 28 19.23 10.99 7.87
C GLN A 28 18.50 9.65 7.75
N THR A 29 19.17 8.53 8.04
CA THR A 29 18.53 7.20 8.02
C THR A 29 17.33 7.15 8.96
N ARG A 30 17.42 7.76 10.16
CA ARG A 30 16.27 7.81 11.07
C ARG A 30 15.10 8.62 10.50
N GLN A 31 15.37 9.76 9.86
CA GLN A 31 14.32 10.57 9.26
C GLN A 31 13.63 9.83 8.11
N LEU A 32 14.44 9.27 7.19
CA LEU A 32 13.94 8.52 6.04
C LEU A 32 13.18 7.26 6.46
N ALA A 33 13.61 6.57 7.51
CA ALA A 33 12.90 5.42 8.05
C ALA A 33 11.51 5.80 8.59
N VAL A 34 11.39 6.94 9.27
CA VAL A 34 10.08 7.45 9.74
C VAL A 34 9.18 7.80 8.58
N GLU A 35 9.71 8.47 7.54
CA GLU A 35 8.95 8.81 6.34
C GLU A 35 8.48 7.56 5.60
N LEU A 36 9.37 6.57 5.43
CA LEU A 36 9.05 5.29 4.82
C LEU A 36 7.92 4.58 5.58
N SER A 37 8.04 4.45 6.90
CA SER A 37 7.00 3.82 7.72
C SER A 37 5.66 4.55 7.64
N ALA A 38 5.66 5.88 7.50
CA ALA A 38 4.43 6.64 7.31
C ALA A 38 3.78 6.39 5.94
N LEU A 39 4.57 6.23 4.88
CA LEU A 39 4.08 5.88 3.55
C LEU A 39 3.56 4.45 3.49
N GLU A 40 4.27 3.49 4.10
CA GLU A 40 3.83 2.10 4.24
C GLU A 40 2.50 2.01 4.99
N ALA A 41 2.35 2.73 6.11
CA ALA A 41 1.09 2.74 6.85
C ALA A 41 -0.11 3.25 6.01
N ARG A 42 0.10 4.27 5.15
CA ARG A 42 -0.94 4.75 4.23
C ARG A 42 -1.27 3.74 3.14
N GLN A 43 -0.25 3.04 2.63
CA GLN A 43 -0.46 1.95 1.67
C GLN A 43 -1.29 0.83 2.31
N ASP A 44 -0.93 0.42 3.52
CA ASP A 44 -1.61 -0.65 4.25
C ASP A 44 -3.08 -0.31 4.53
N GLU A 45 -3.38 0.94 4.90
CA GLU A 45 -4.75 1.43 5.07
C GLU A 45 -5.56 1.30 3.77
N GLY A 46 -5.00 1.73 2.65
CA GLY A 46 -5.65 1.59 1.34
C GLY A 46 -5.84 0.13 0.92
N LEU A 47 -4.86 -0.75 1.20
CA LEU A 47 -4.98 -2.19 0.93
C LEU A 47 -6.08 -2.84 1.78
N ALA A 48 -6.20 -2.45 3.05
CA ALA A 48 -7.25 -2.94 3.93
C ALA A 48 -8.64 -2.52 3.43
N GLU A 49 -8.81 -1.26 3.03
CA GLU A 49 -10.06 -0.76 2.44
C GLU A 49 -10.40 -1.51 1.15
N TRP A 50 -9.43 -1.67 0.25
CA TRP A 50 -9.61 -2.41 -1.00
C TRP A 50 -10.02 -3.86 -0.76
N SER A 51 -9.39 -4.54 0.20
CA SER A 51 -9.76 -5.91 0.59
C SER A 51 -11.20 -5.98 1.12
N ARG A 52 -11.61 -5.01 1.94
CA ARG A 52 -12.99 -4.92 2.42
C ARG A 52 -13.98 -4.71 1.28
N LEU A 53 -13.71 -3.78 0.37
CA LEU A 53 -14.57 -3.50 -0.78
C LEU A 53 -14.72 -4.71 -1.71
N GLN A 54 -13.67 -5.52 -1.87
CA GLN A 54 -13.77 -6.76 -2.64
C GLN A 54 -14.74 -7.76 -2.01
N ILE A 55 -14.74 -7.89 -0.68
CA ILE A 55 -15.69 -8.78 0.02
C ILE A 55 -17.12 -8.24 -0.14
N GLU A 56 -17.31 -6.93 -0.01
CA GLU A 56 -18.62 -6.30 -0.21
C GLU A 56 -19.14 -6.51 -1.65
N GLN A 57 -18.28 -6.34 -2.65
CA GLN A 57 -18.64 -6.62 -4.05
C GLN A 57 -18.92 -8.10 -4.28
N GLY A 58 -18.15 -9.01 -3.69
CA GLY A 58 -18.37 -10.45 -3.78
C GLY A 58 -19.74 -10.83 -3.22
N TRP A 59 -20.14 -10.26 -2.09
CA TRP A 59 -21.47 -10.48 -1.51
C TRP A 59 -22.60 -9.88 -2.36
N LEU A 60 -22.40 -8.67 -2.92
CA LEU A 60 -23.40 -8.04 -3.80
C LEU A 60 -23.59 -8.80 -5.12
N ALA A 61 -22.52 -9.40 -5.64
CA ALA A 61 -22.53 -10.20 -6.84
C ALA A 61 -22.93 -11.66 -6.60
N ASP A 62 -23.18 -12.05 -5.34
CA ASP A 62 -23.64 -13.39 -5.02
C ASP A 62 -25.01 -13.66 -5.63
N ALA A 63 -25.14 -14.79 -6.32
CA ALA A 63 -26.36 -15.15 -7.05
C ALA A 63 -27.58 -15.25 -6.11
N SER A 64 -27.40 -15.66 -4.85
CA SER A 64 -28.49 -15.70 -3.87
C SER A 64 -28.97 -14.29 -3.55
N HIS A 65 -28.04 -13.34 -3.34
CA HIS A 65 -28.39 -11.94 -3.09
C HIS A 65 -29.11 -11.30 -4.30
N ILE A 66 -28.65 -11.58 -5.51
CA ILE A 66 -29.29 -11.13 -6.76
C ILE A 66 -30.70 -11.71 -6.86
N GLU A 67 -30.88 -13.01 -6.62
CA GLU A 67 -32.16 -13.69 -6.71
C GLU A 67 -33.17 -13.18 -5.67
N THR A 68 -32.73 -12.96 -4.43
CA THR A 68 -33.57 -12.34 -3.39
C THR A 68 -34.05 -10.97 -3.83
N LYS A 69 -33.16 -10.10 -4.34
CA LYS A 69 -33.57 -8.79 -4.86
C LYS A 69 -34.50 -8.91 -6.06
N ALA A 70 -34.26 -9.84 -6.97
CA ALA A 70 -35.12 -10.07 -8.13
C ALA A 70 -36.55 -10.44 -7.71
N ARG A 71 -36.71 -11.38 -6.77
CA ARG A 71 -38.04 -11.80 -6.30
C ARG A 71 -38.72 -10.78 -5.39
N GLU A 72 -38.00 -10.22 -4.42
CA GLU A 72 -38.60 -9.40 -3.36
C GLU A 72 -38.77 -7.93 -3.77
N VAL A 73 -37.79 -7.35 -4.47
CA VAL A 73 -37.80 -5.93 -4.82
C VAL A 73 -38.36 -5.72 -6.22
N LEU A 74 -37.90 -6.51 -7.19
CA LEU A 74 -38.34 -6.39 -8.58
C LEU A 74 -39.61 -7.21 -8.87
N GLN A 75 -40.09 -7.99 -7.89
CA GLN A 75 -41.27 -8.87 -8.02
C GLN A 75 -41.18 -9.82 -9.23
N MET A 76 -39.96 -10.19 -9.62
CA MET A 76 -39.72 -11.12 -10.71
C MET A 76 -40.18 -12.51 -10.30
N GLN A 77 -40.90 -13.18 -11.19
CA GLN A 77 -41.36 -14.55 -11.02
C GLN A 77 -40.62 -15.45 -12.00
N GLN A 78 -40.39 -16.70 -11.59
CA GLN A 78 -39.82 -17.69 -12.48
C GLN A 78 -40.85 -18.02 -13.56
N PRO A 79 -40.52 -17.87 -14.85
CA PRO A 79 -41.46 -18.19 -15.93
C PRO A 79 -41.76 -19.70 -15.95
N ASP A 80 -43.03 -20.06 -16.23
CA ASP A 80 -43.49 -21.45 -16.27
C ASP A 80 -42.84 -22.29 -17.39
N GLU A 81 -42.43 -21.65 -18.48
CA GLU A 81 -41.69 -22.27 -19.59
C GLU A 81 -40.49 -21.41 -19.99
N THR A 82 -39.32 -22.04 -20.20
CA THR A 82 -38.09 -21.36 -20.64
C THR A 82 -38.27 -20.70 -22.01
N HIS A 83 -38.52 -19.39 -22.03
CA HIS A 83 -38.60 -18.61 -23.26
C HIS A 83 -37.25 -17.95 -23.57
N ILE A 84 -36.62 -18.33 -24.68
CA ILE A 84 -35.38 -17.72 -25.17
C ILE A 84 -35.75 -16.55 -26.10
N LEU A 85 -35.55 -15.32 -25.65
CA LEU A 85 -35.69 -14.11 -26.46
C LEU A 85 -34.38 -13.83 -27.20
N VAL A 86 -34.34 -14.13 -28.51
CA VAL A 86 -33.21 -13.75 -29.37
C VAL A 86 -33.41 -12.31 -29.85
N VAL A 87 -32.67 -11.37 -29.27
CA VAL A 87 -32.59 -10.00 -29.75
C VAL A 87 -31.51 -9.94 -30.84
N ARG A 88 -31.90 -9.67 -32.08
CA ARG A 88 -30.93 -9.41 -33.17
C ARG A 88 -30.38 -7.97 -33.03
N PRO A 89 -29.07 -7.77 -33.25
CA PRO A 89 -28.42 -6.46 -33.13
C PRO A 89 -28.93 -5.45 -34.15
#